data_AF-A0A928BF43-F1
#
_entry.id   AF-A0A928BF43-F1
#
_cell.length_a   1.000
_cell.length_b   1.000
_cell.length_c   1.000
_cell.angle_alpha   90.00
_cell.angle_beta   90.00
_cell.angle_gamma   90.00
#
_symmetry.space_group_name_H-M   'P 1'
#
loop_
_entity.id
_entity.type
_entity.pdbx_description
1 polymer ?
#
loop_
_entity_poly.entity_id
_entity_poly.type
_entity_poly.pdbx_seq_one_letter_code
_entity_poly.pdbx_strand_id
1 'polypeptide(L)'
;MVCRSDDDITDYLSKIIREYDGTSARIWINKAIISKAEFMMRQKDLSIKEISDRLHFPDQSSFGRFFKSNTGQSPKEYRNSLPVQNKDEADR
;
A
#
# COMPACT_ATOMS: atom_id res chain seq x y z
N MET A 1 -3.60 11.52 21.74
CA MET A 1 -2.64 10.42 21.53
C MET A 1 -2.67 10.11 20.04
N VAL A 2 -1.86 10.80 19.26
CA VAL A 2 -1.78 10.56 17.81
C VAL A 2 -0.54 9.72 17.61
N CYS A 3 -0.71 8.40 17.59
CA CYS A 3 0.37 7.49 17.23
C CYS A 3 0.69 7.74 15.75
N ARG A 4 1.64 8.64 15.49
CA ARG A 4 2.26 8.80 14.17
C ARG A 4 3.20 7.61 13.97
N SER A 5 2.63 6.48 13.59
CA SER A 5 3.36 5.31 13.10
C SER A 5 3.50 5.46 11.58
N ASP A 6 4.27 6.46 11.18
CA ASP A 6 4.46 6.90 9.78
C ASP A 6 5.95 6.81 9.38
N ASP A 7 6.80 6.17 10.19
CA ASP A 7 8.25 6.09 9.98
C ASP A 7 8.72 4.81 9.26
N ASP A 8 7.84 3.84 9.03
CA ASP A 8 8.23 2.52 8.52
C ASP A 8 8.53 2.52 7.00
N ILE A 9 7.89 3.39 6.22
CA ILE A 9 8.13 3.42 4.77
C ILE A 9 9.48 4.09 4.46
N THR A 10 9.85 5.16 5.14
CA THR A 10 11.06 5.93 4.82
C THR A 10 12.33 5.12 5.10
N ASP A 11 12.35 4.36 6.21
CA ASP A 11 13.45 3.44 6.53
C ASP A 11 13.52 2.28 5.54
N TYR A 12 12.37 1.65 5.25
CA TYR A 12 12.28 0.56 4.29
C TYR A 12 12.74 0.98 2.89
N LEU A 13 12.30 2.15 2.42
CA LEU A 13 12.68 2.72 1.13
C LEU A 13 14.18 3.00 1.08
N SER A 14 14.74 3.60 2.13
CA SER A 14 16.17 3.89 2.22
C SER A 14 17.02 2.62 2.17
N LYS A 15 16.55 1.55 2.82
CA LYS A 15 17.22 0.25 2.85
C LYS A 15 17.24 -0.41 1.47
N ILE A 16 16.10 -0.41 0.76
CA ILE A 16 15.98 -0.96 -0.60
C ILE A 16 16.79 -0.13 -1.62
N ILE A 17 16.80 1.21 -1.49
CA ILE A 17 17.59 2.09 -2.36
C ILE A 17 19.10 1.84 -2.23
N ARG A 18 19.56 1.51 -1.02
CA ARG A 18 20.98 1.26 -0.77
C ARG A 18 21.45 -0.11 -1.27
N GLU A 19 20.52 -1.04 -1.50
CA GLU A 19 20.80 -2.42 -1.90
C GLU A 19 20.79 -2.63 -3.43
N TYR A 20 20.10 -1.78 -4.18
CA TYR A 20 19.97 -1.88 -5.64
C TYR A 20 20.33 -0.58 -6.35
N ASP A 21 21.27 -0.66 -7.30
CA ASP A 21 21.70 0.43 -8.19
C ASP A 21 20.53 1.35 -8.61
N GLY A 22 20.68 2.66 -8.40
CA GLY A 22 19.59 3.63 -8.17
C GLY A 22 18.49 3.75 -9.24
N THR A 23 18.68 3.15 -10.42
CA THR A 23 17.64 3.03 -11.45
C THR A 23 16.66 1.90 -11.16
N SER A 24 17.15 0.76 -10.65
CA SER A 24 16.33 -0.39 -10.25
C SER A 24 15.60 -0.12 -8.93
N ALA A 25 16.22 0.63 -8.01
CA ALA A 25 15.61 0.97 -6.72
C ALA A 25 14.21 1.56 -6.87
N ARG A 26 14.02 2.52 -7.80
CA ARG A 26 12.71 3.14 -8.05
C ARG A 26 11.64 2.13 -8.49
N ILE A 27 12.01 1.16 -9.31
CA ILE A 27 11.11 0.10 -9.76
C ILE A 27 10.75 -0.81 -8.57
N TRP A 28 11.72 -1.17 -7.74
CA TRP A 28 11.50 -1.97 -6.53
C TRP A 28 10.64 -1.27 -5.49
N ILE A 29 10.84 0.03 -5.29
CA ILE A 29 9.99 0.88 -4.45
C ILE A 29 8.55 0.82 -4.94
N ASN A 30 8.32 1.05 -6.23
CA ASN A 30 6.98 1.03 -6.78
C ASN A 30 6.32 -0.34 -6.61
N LYS A 31 7.07 -1.43 -6.82
CA LYS A 31 6.60 -2.80 -6.56
C LYS A 31 6.29 -3.04 -5.09
N ALA A 32 7.13 -2.58 -4.17
CA ALA A 32 6.94 -2.76 -2.74
C ALA A 32 5.73 -1.98 -2.22
N ILE A 33 5.54 -0.73 -2.65
CA ILE A 33 4.36 0.09 -2.33
C ILE A 33 3.10 -0.63 -2.80
N ILE A 34 3.12 -1.24 -3.99
CA ILE A 34 1.96 -1.95 -4.52
C ILE A 34 1.70 -3.24 -3.79
N SER A 35 2.73 -4.02 -3.49
CA SER A 35 2.58 -5.23 -2.70
C SER A 35 2.00 -4.90 -1.31
N LYS A 36 2.45 -3.81 -0.69
CA LYS A 36 1.88 -3.30 0.57
C LYS A 36 0.43 -2.85 0.40
N ALA A 37 0.13 -2.13 -0.69
CA ALA A 37 -1.22 -1.70 -1.02
C ALA A 37 -2.17 -2.90 -1.21
N GLU A 38 -1.78 -3.90 -2.00
CA GLU A 38 -2.54 -5.14 -2.20
C GLU A 38 -2.79 -5.88 -0.87
N PHE A 39 -1.78 -5.96 -0.01
CA PHE A 39 -1.93 -6.53 1.33
C PHE A 39 -2.95 -5.75 2.18
N MET A 40 -2.88 -4.42 2.16
CA MET A 40 -3.84 -3.57 2.88
C MET A 40 -5.25 -3.66 2.30
N MET A 41 -5.41 -3.84 0.98
CA MET A 41 -6.73 -4.00 0.34
C MET A 41 -7.41 -5.31 0.72
N ARG A 42 -6.64 -6.35 1.07
CA ARG A 42 -7.18 -7.60 1.62
C ARG A 42 -7.76 -7.42 3.01
N GLN A 43 -7.38 -6.38 3.74
CA GLN A 43 -7.98 -6.07 5.04
C GLN A 43 -9.22 -5.20 4.85
N LYS A 44 -10.39 -5.74 5.21
CA LYS A 44 -11.69 -5.06 5.03
C LYS A 44 -11.85 -3.81 5.90
N ASP A 45 -11.05 -3.65 6.94
CA ASP A 45 -11.17 -2.55 7.89
C ASP A 45 -10.62 -1.22 7.34
N LEU A 46 -9.63 -1.28 6.45
CA LEU A 46 -8.95 -0.09 5.95
C LEU A 46 -9.70 0.52 4.78
N SER A 47 -10.04 1.80 4.84
CA SER A 47 -10.61 2.53 3.70
C SER A 47 -9.55 2.89 2.65
N ILE A 48 -9.94 3.12 1.38
CA ILE A 48 -9.02 3.58 0.32
C ILE A 48 -8.25 4.84 0.75
N LYS A 49 -8.94 5.74 1.47
CA LYS A 49 -8.35 6.96 2.05
C LYS A 49 -7.30 6.65 3.12
N GLU A 50 -7.57 5.67 3.97
CA GLU A 50 -6.62 5.26 5.01
C GLU A 50 -5.40 4.57 4.41
N ILE A 51 -5.60 3.77 3.35
CA ILE A 51 -4.52 3.15 2.59
C ILE A 51 -3.66 4.24 1.93
N SER A 52 -4.25 5.30 1.37
CA SER A 52 -3.47 6.41 0.82
C SER A 52 -2.68 7.15 1.90
N ASP A 53 -3.29 7.37 3.07
CA ASP A 53 -2.63 8.04 4.21
C ASP A 53 -1.43 7.22 4.69
N ARG A 54 -1.62 5.91 4.85
CA ARG A 54 -0.60 4.94 5.33
C ARG A 54 0.51 4.65 4.33
N LEU A 55 0.29 4.97 3.06
CA LEU A 55 1.29 4.92 2.00
C LEU A 55 1.87 6.31 1.70
N HIS A 56 1.55 7.31 2.52
CA HIS A 56 1.99 8.71 2.42
C HIS A 56 1.66 9.38 1.10
N PHE A 57 0.58 8.96 0.45
CA PHE A 57 0.06 9.68 -0.69
C PHE A 57 -0.68 10.93 -0.22
N PRO A 58 -0.52 12.07 -0.93
CA PRO A 58 -1.17 13.32 -0.54
C PRO A 58 -2.70 13.26 -0.64
N ASP A 59 -3.24 12.36 -1.47
CA ASP A 59 -4.68 12.14 -1.60
C ASP A 59 -4.97 10.74 -2.19
N GLN A 60 -6.18 10.22 -1.94
CA GLN A 60 -6.66 8.96 -2.53
C GLN A 60 -6.62 8.96 -4.07
N SER A 61 -6.75 10.13 -4.70
CA SER A 61 -6.75 10.29 -6.15
C SER A 61 -5.37 10.04 -6.75
N SER A 62 -4.33 10.52 -6.07
CA SER A 62 -2.92 10.28 -6.43
C SER A 62 -2.56 8.81 -6.29
N PHE A 63 -2.95 8.21 -5.17
CA PHE A 63 -2.81 6.76 -4.95
C PHE A 63 -3.55 5.95 -6.02
N GLY A 64 -4.80 6.32 -6.33
CA GLY A 64 -5.62 5.61 -7.33
C GLY A 64 -5.01 5.64 -8.74
N ARG A 65 -4.43 6.78 -9.16
CA ARG A 65 -3.69 6.89 -10.43
C ARG A 65 -2.44 6.01 -10.42
N PHE A 66 -1.66 6.06 -9.34
CA PHE A 66 -0.45 5.27 -9.18
C PHE A 66 -0.75 3.75 -9.20
N PHE A 67 -1.72 3.32 -8.40
CA PHE A 67 -2.13 1.93 -8.31
C PHE A 67 -2.63 1.43 -9.66
N LYS A 68 -3.54 2.17 -10.31
CA LYS A 68 -4.05 1.82 -11.64
C LYS A 68 -2.95 1.75 -12.70
N SER A 69 -1.98 2.65 -12.68
CA SER A 69 -0.88 2.66 -13.66
C SER A 69 0.01 1.42 -13.57
N ASN A 70 0.12 0.81 -12.39
CA ASN A 70 0.99 -0.34 -12.19
C ASN A 70 0.25 -1.68 -12.12
N THR A 71 -0.95 -1.74 -11.54
CA THR A 71 -1.76 -2.98 -11.44
C THR A 71 -2.76 -3.11 -12.59
N GLY A 72 -3.01 -2.04 -13.34
CA GLY A 72 -3.99 -1.99 -14.42
C GLY A 72 -5.43 -1.80 -13.95
N GLN A 73 -5.70 -1.84 -12.65
CA GLN A 73 -7.06 -1.78 -12.08
C GLN A 73 -7.17 -0.69 -11.02
N SER A 74 -8.36 -0.09 -10.89
CA SER A 74 -8.58 0.89 -9.83
C SER A 74 -8.56 0.20 -8.46
N PRO A 75 -8.07 0.85 -7.39
CA PRO A 75 -8.01 0.25 -6.06
C PRO A 75 -9.39 -0.22 -5.55
N LYS A 76 -10.45 0.48 -5.94
CA LYS A 76 -11.84 0.11 -5.64
C LYS A 76 -12.31 -1.15 -6.39
N GLU A 77 -11.89 -1.29 -7.65
CA GLU A 77 -12.20 -2.47 -8.47
C GLU A 77 -11.46 -3.69 -7.96
N TYR A 78 -10.16 -3.55 -7.66
CA TYR A 78 -9.34 -4.61 -7.07
C TYR A 78 -9.96 -5.13 -5.77
N ARG A 79 -10.42 -4.23 -4.89
CA ARG A 79 -11.12 -4.60 -3.65
C ARG A 79 -12.42 -5.36 -3.88
N ASN A 80 -13.20 -5.00 -4.90
CA ASN A 80 -14.43 -5.70 -5.25
C ASN A 80 -14.18 -7.09 -5.86
N SER A 81 -13.04 -7.27 -6.54
CA SER A 81 -12.64 -8.56 -7.10
C SER A 81 -12.04 -9.53 -6.08
N LEU A 82 -11.64 -9.06 -4.89
CA LEU A 82 -11.09 -9.93 -3.86
C LEU A 82 -12.20 -10.74 -3.14
N PRO A 83 -12.07 -12.07 -3.05
CA PRO A 83 -12.98 -12.87 -2.24
C PRO A 83 -12.80 -12.46 -0.77
N VAL A 84 -13.90 -12.03 -0.15
CA VAL A 84 -13.97 -11.65 1.27
C VAL A 84 -13.32 -12.74 2.11
N GLN A 85 -12.12 -12.47 2.63
CA GLN A 85 -11.52 -13.31 3.66
C GLN A 85 -12.17 -12.89 4.97
N ASN A 86 -13.21 -13.64 5.37
CA ASN A 86 -13.75 -13.56 6.72
C ASN A 86 -12.64 -14.01 7.68
N LYS A 87 -12.02 -13.04 8.37
CA LYS A 87 -11.35 -13.26 9.64
C LYS A 87 -12.30 -12.81 10.73
N ASP A 88 -13.41 -13.52 10.84
CA ASP A 88 -13.94 -13.82 12.16
C ASP A 88 -13.05 -14.96 12.69
N GLU A 89 -12.64 -14.89 13.96
CA GLU A 89 -11.89 -15.88 14.75
C GLU A 89 -10.40 -15.59 15.05
N ALA A 90 -10.08 -15.69 16.36
CA ALA A 90 -8.85 -15.44 17.12
C ALA A 90 -8.65 -13.95 17.53
N ASP A 91 -8.78 -13.52 18.79
CA ASP A 91 -8.77 -14.15 20.12
C ASP A 91 -9.35 -13.09 21.08
N ARG A 92 -10.50 -13.36 21.71
CA ARG A 92 -10.69 -13.43 23.17
C ARG A 92 -9.85 -12.49 24.05
#